data_AF-A0A920B8A1-F1
#
_entry.id   AF-A0A920B8A1-F1
#
_cell.length_a   1.000
_cell.length_b   1.000
_cell.length_c   1.000
_cell.angle_alpha   90.00
_cell.angle_beta   90.00
_cell.angle_gamma   90.00
#
_symmetry.space_group_name_H-M   'P 1'
#
loop_
_entity.id
_entity.type
_entity.pdbx_description
1 polymer ?
#
loop_
_entity_poly.entity_id
_entity_poly.type
_entity_poly.pdbx_seq_one_letter_code
_entity_poly.pdbx_strand_id
1 'polypeptide(L)' 'MVEIYLSLGSNIKPKELYLNKAIIELKSIINIKKVSSLYSSAPIGYKTKNNFLNLAIKAEVNIKPRFY' A
#
# COMPACT_ATOMS: atom_id res chain seq x y z
N MET A 1 21.02 3.57 -0.87
CA MET A 1 19.56 3.47 -0.98
C MET A 1 19.20 2.09 -1.51
N VAL A 2 18.19 1.46 -0.92
CA VAL A 2 17.68 0.14 -1.34
C VAL A 2 16.31 0.35 -1.97
N GLU A 3 16.06 -0.31 -3.09
CA GLU A 3 14.74 -0.32 -3.74
C GLU A 3 13.83 -1.33 -3.03
N ILE A 4 12.60 -0.91 -2.74
CA ILE A 4 11.57 -1.75 -2.12
C ILE A 4 10.24 -1.64 -2.87
N TYR A 5 9.42 -2.66 -2.67
CA TYR A 5 8.05 -2.72 -3.13
C TYR A 5 7.12 -2.97 -1.95
N LEU A 6 6.08 -2.14 -1.81
CA LEU A 6 5.06 -2.27 -0.76
C LEU A 6 3.69 -2.46 -1.41
N SER A 7 2.91 -3.43 -0.93
CA SER A 7 1.49 -3.56 -1.26
C SER A 7 0.64 -2.80 -0.25
N LEU A 8 -0.31 -1.99 -0.73
CA LEU A 8 -1.37 -1.41 0.09
C LEU A 8 -2.72 -1.98 -0.33
N GLY A 9 -3.61 -2.19 0.63
CA GLY A 9 -4.97 -2.67 0.39
C GLY A 9 -5.95 -2.17 1.45
N SER A 10 -7.15 -1.78 1.02
CA SER A 10 -8.26 -1.43 1.93
C SER A 10 -9.58 -2.02 1.45
N ASN A 11 -10.28 -2.69 2.36
CA ASN A 11 -11.65 -3.18 2.14
C ASN A 11 -12.70 -2.36 2.93
N ILE A 12 -12.29 -1.31 3.64
CA ILE A 12 -13.16 -0.45 4.46
C ILE A 12 -13.41 0.86 3.70
N LYS A 13 -14.67 1.27 3.56
CA LYS A 13 -15.01 2.54 2.92
C LYS A 13 -14.74 3.72 3.87
N PRO A 14 -14.26 4.87 3.38
CA PRO A 14 -13.88 5.18 1.99
C PRO A 14 -12.46 4.71 1.63
N LYS A 15 -12.34 3.73 0.72
CA LYS A 15 -11.10 2.96 0.50
C LYS A 15 -9.98 3.82 -0.07
N GLU A 16 -10.31 4.63 -1.07
CA GLU A 16 -9.42 5.55 -1.78
C GLU A 16 -8.83 6.58 -0.81
N LEU A 17 -9.65 7.07 0.14
CA LEU A 17 -9.18 8.01 1.16
C LEU A 17 -8.12 7.38 2.05
N TYR A 18 -8.34 6.13 2.51
CA TYR A 18 -7.36 5.44 3.35
C TYR A 18 -6.05 5.16 2.60
N LEU A 19 -6.14 4.71 1.35
CA LEU A 19 -4.96 4.50 0.52
C LEU A 19 -4.18 5.81 0.28
N ASN A 20 -4.88 6.91 -0.02
CA ASN A 20 -4.26 8.21 -0.21
C ASN A 20 -3.59 8.74 1.06
N LYS A 21 -4.24 8.58 2.23
CA LYS A 21 -3.63 8.94 3.52
C LYS A 21 -2.35 8.15 3.79
N ALA A 22 -2.37 6.83 3.58
CA ALA A 22 -1.19 5.99 3.74
C ALA A 22 -0.04 6.42 2.81
N ILE A 23 -0.34 6.76 1.54
CA ILE A 23 0.68 7.27 0.61
C ILE A 23 1.26 8.60 1.11
N ILE A 24 0.43 9.53 1.59
CA ILE A 24 0.88 10.82 2.12
C ILE A 24 1.79 10.63 3.33
N GLU A 25 1.40 9.77 4.28
CA GLU A 25 2.22 9.47 5.45
C GLU A 25 3.54 8.80 5.06
N LEU A 26 3.51 7.82 4.14
CA LEU A 26 4.72 7.15 3.66
C LEU A 26 5.71 8.09 2.98
N LYS A 27 5.25 9.15 2.29
CA LYS A 27 6.16 10.15 1.68
C LYS A 27 7.07 10.83 2.70
N SER A 28 6.69 10.89 3.97
CA SER A 28 7.54 11.45 5.03
C SER A 28 8.64 10.49 5.51
N ILE A 29 8.57 9.21 5.13
CA ILE A 29 9.43 8.13 5.63
C ILE A 29 10.29 7.55 4.50
N ILE A 30 9.74 7.44 3.28
CA ILE A 30 10.36 6.76 2.14
C ILE A 30 10.27 7.62 0.86
N ASN A 31 11.23 7.43 -0.05
CA ASN A 31 11.22 8.12 -1.34
C ASN A 31 10.37 7.36 -2.36
N ILE A 32 9.08 7.70 -2.48
CA ILE A 32 8.17 7.06 -3.43
C ILE A 32 8.55 7.42 -4.87
N LYS A 33 8.80 6.40 -5.70
CA LYS A 33 9.14 6.55 -7.13
C LYS A 33 7.95 6.34 -8.05
N LYS A 34 7.08 5.39 -7.70
CA LYS A 34 5.90 5.06 -8.51
C LYS A 34 4.80 4.48 -7.65
N VAL A 35 3.57 4.82 -8.00
CA VAL A 35 2.35 4.21 -7.48
C VAL A 35 1.65 3.54 -8.66
N SER A 36 1.22 2.29 -8.51
CA SER A 36 0.48 1.59 -9.55
C SER A 36 -0.93 2.16 -9.71
N SER A 37 -1.61 1.75 -10.78
CA SER A 37 -3.07 1.85 -10.86
C SER A 37 -3.73 1.10 -9.70
N LEU A 38 -4.94 1.51 -9.36
CA LEU A 38 -5.78 0.81 -8.40
C LEU A 38 -6.31 -0.49 -9.02
N TYR A 39 -6.42 -1.53 -8.19
CA TYR A 39 -6.95 -2.84 -8.57
C TYR A 39 -7.94 -3.36 -7.53
N SER A 40 -9.14 -3.75 -7.98
CA SER A 40 -10.20 -4.28 -7.12
C SER A 40 -10.16 -5.81 -7.12
N SER A 41 -10.20 -6.43 -5.94
CA SER A 41 -10.20 -7.90 -5.80
C SER A 41 -11.16 -8.39 -4.72
N ALA A 42 -11.62 -9.63 -4.86
CA ALA A 42 -12.33 -10.32 -3.79
C ALA A 42 -11.42 -10.53 -2.56
N PRO A 43 -11.97 -10.61 -1.33
CA PRO A 43 -11.22 -10.99 -0.15
C PRO A 43 -10.75 -12.45 -0.24
N ILE A 44 -9.58 -12.74 0.32
CA ILE A 44 -9.02 -14.09 0.44
C ILE A 44 -8.90 -14.42 1.93
N GLY A 45 -9.38 -15.60 2.35
CA GLY A 45 -9.20 -16.11 3.71
C GLY A 45 -10.21 -15.64 4.76
N TYR A 46 -11.18 -14.78 4.42
CA TYR A 46 -12.27 -14.41 5.33
C TYR A 46 -13.52 -13.90 4.59
N LYS A 47 -14.67 -13.90 5.27
CA LYS A 47 -15.95 -13.45 4.71
C LYS A 47 -16.15 -11.95 4.94
N THR A 48 -16.30 -11.20 3.85
CA THR A 48 -16.77 -9.81 3.85
C THR A 48 -17.57 -9.54 2.59
N LYS A 49 -18.50 -8.59 2.64
CA LYS A 49 -19.26 -8.11 1.47
C LYS A 49 -18.47 -7.07 0.66
N ASN A 50 -17.34 -6.60 1.16
CA ASN A 50 -16.55 -5.55 0.53
C ASN A 50 -15.31 -6.13 -0.16
N ASN A 51 -15.16 -5.85 -1.46
CA ASN A 51 -13.90 -6.06 -2.17
C ASN A 51 -12.77 -5.22 -1.56
N PHE A 52 -11.53 -5.68 -1.69
CA PHE A 52 -10.37 -4.85 -1.48
C PHE A 52 -10.14 -3.94 -2.67
N LEU A 53 -9.68 -2.72 -2.38
CA LEU A 53 -9.00 -1.86 -3.34
C LEU A 53 -7.52 -1.90 -3.00
N ASN A 54 -6.69 -2.28 -3.98
CA ASN A 54 -5.26 -2.55 -3.80
C ASN A 54 -4.42 -1.67 -4.74
N LEU A 55 -3.16 -1.44 -4.35
CA LEU A 55 -2.12 -0.87 -5.20
C LEU A 55 -0.72 -1.33 -4.74
N ALA A 56 0.28 -1.12 -5.60
CA ALA A 56 1.68 -1.32 -5.29
C ALA A 56 2.45 0.00 -5.33
N ILE A 57 3.40 0.15 -4.42
CA ILE A 57 4.32 1.29 -4.34
C ILE A 57 5.74 0.79 -4.62
N LYS A 58 6.43 1.44 -5.55
CA LYS A 58 7.89 1.35 -5.69
C LYS A 58 8.52 2.54 -4.98
N ALA A 59 9.47 2.27 -4.09
CA ALA A 59 10.16 3.31 -3.33
C ALA A 59 11.64 2.99 -3.14
N GLU A 60 12.42 4.02 -2.82
CA GLU A 60 13.78 3.88 -2.33
C GLU A 60 13.83 4.26 -0.85
N VAL A 61 14.60 3.49 -0.07
CA VAL A 61 14.78 3.70 1.37
C VAL A 61 16.24 3.65 1.77
N ASN A 62 16.56 4.32 2.89
CA ASN A 62 17.84 4.17 3.60
C ASN A 62 17.68 3.37 4.89
N ILE A 63 16.56 2.67 5.05
CA ILE A 63 16.20 1.87 6.22
C ILE A 63 16.45 0.41 5.86
N LYS A 64 17.11 -0.32 6.77
CA LYS A 64 17.30 -1.77 6.61
C LYS A 64 16.08 -2.53 7.14
N PRO A 65 15.69 -3.66 6.53
CA PRO A 65 14.72 -4.56 7.13
C PRO A 65 15.16 -4.97 8.53
N ARG A 66 14.24 -4.95 9.49
CA ARG A 66 14.49 -5.50 10.83
C ARG A 66 14.10 -6.96 10.80
N PHE A 67 15.08 -7.83 10.99
CA PHE A 67 14.86 -9.27 11.19
C PHE A 67 14.69 -9.51 12.70
N TYR A 68 13.62 -10.22 13.07
CA TYR A 68 13.38 -10.74 14.41
C TYR A 68 13.51 -12.25 14.39
#